data_AF-A0A1B3SLZ9-F1
#
_entry.id   AF-A0A1B3SLZ9-F1
#
_cell.length_a   1.000
_cell.length_b   1.000
_cell.length_c   1.000
_cell.angle_alpha   90.00
_cell.angle_beta   90.00
_cell.angle_gamma   90.00
#
_symmetry.space_group_name_H-M   'P 1'
#
loop_
_entity.id
_entity.type
_entity.pdbx_description
1 polymer ?
#
loop_
_entity_poly.entity_id
_entity_poly.type
_entity_poly.pdbx_seq_one_letter_code
_entity_poly.pdbx_strand_id
1 'polypeptide(L)'
;MKKLLSLLAATGLVATSSSVAVACNKKADDKKTEETTTTIKDLSTLSGDKLNITPEDDTQDKAEEAVIAQIKKELGVDVVKATDVTFDGFKKAEKETDGSIKVTAASTSKLVKGTVTFVLKQKAAEPEEAKKPVITLEAKSLSEGALDIKADNSTLTTVTIKVANPVSEKSPKATLGSETDKTKLVIGEVTGKAGQESYTFTLKATEQFTNFVSVTVSYDNAESVTLKVTAKNA
;
A
#
# COMPACT_ATOMS: atom_id res chain seq x y z
N MET A 1 -2.00 3.91 42.09
CA MET A 1 -3.23 4.70 41.88
C MET A 1 -3.60 4.56 40.41
N LYS A 2 -4.35 3.53 40.00
CA LYS A 2 -5.83 3.56 39.87
C LYS A 2 -6.32 4.92 39.38
N LYS A 3 -6.52 5.05 38.06
CA LYS A 3 -7.59 5.81 37.39
C LYS A 3 -7.20 6.02 35.92
N LEU A 4 -7.83 5.26 35.03
CA LEU A 4 -8.20 5.67 33.67
C LEU A 4 -9.11 4.56 33.10
N LEU A 5 -10.22 4.33 33.81
CA LEU A 5 -11.43 3.72 33.27
C LEU A 5 -12.32 4.89 32.86
N SER A 6 -12.37 5.22 31.58
CA SER A 6 -13.44 6.03 30.97
C SER A 6 -13.18 6.19 29.49
N LEU A 7 -13.68 5.25 28.67
CA LEU A 7 -14.20 5.61 27.35
C LEU A 7 -15.24 4.56 26.95
N LEU A 8 -16.38 4.64 27.61
CA LEU A 8 -17.63 4.02 27.17
C LEU A 8 -18.51 5.14 26.61
N ALA A 9 -18.58 5.24 25.28
CA ALA A 9 -19.61 5.97 24.56
C ALA A 9 -19.72 5.30 23.17
N ALA A 10 -20.60 4.31 23.00
CA ALA A 10 -21.99 4.53 22.64
C ALA A 10 -22.12 5.32 21.32
N THR A 11 -21.89 4.65 20.19
CA THR A 11 -22.45 5.06 18.90
C THR A 11 -23.40 3.98 18.43
N GLY A 12 -24.65 4.42 18.27
CA GLY A 12 -25.84 3.61 18.23
C GLY A 12 -25.96 2.74 16.99
N LEU A 13 -26.46 1.53 17.23
CA LEU A 13 -27.05 0.66 16.23
C LEU A 13 -28.39 1.29 15.81
N VAL A 14 -28.41 2.03 14.69
CA VAL A 14 -29.67 2.48 14.08
C VAL A 14 -30.18 1.36 13.18
N ALA A 15 -30.96 0.45 13.76
CA ALA A 15 -31.77 -0.51 13.03
C ALA A 15 -33.09 0.18 12.64
N THR A 16 -33.11 0.90 11.52
CA THR A 16 -34.37 1.32 10.89
C THR A 16 -34.99 0.12 10.18
N SER A 17 -35.84 -0.61 10.90
CA SER A 17 -36.80 -1.53 10.30
C SER A 17 -37.95 -0.72 9.69
N SER A 18 -37.75 -0.15 8.50
CA SER A 18 -38.87 0.35 7.69
C SER A 18 -39.66 -0.84 7.16
N SER A 19 -40.61 -1.29 7.97
CA SER A 19 -41.62 -2.26 7.58
C SER A 19 -42.57 -1.59 6.60
N VAL A 20 -42.29 -1.72 5.29
CA VAL A 20 -43.25 -1.34 4.26
C VAL A 20 -44.21 -2.51 4.10
N ALA A 21 -45.39 -2.39 4.71
CA ALA A 21 -46.52 -3.25 4.36
C ALA A 21 -46.98 -2.88 2.95
N VAL A 22 -46.61 -3.70 1.97
CA VAL A 22 -47.11 -3.59 0.60
C VAL A 22 -48.52 -4.17 0.58
N ALA A 23 -49.52 -3.29 0.47
CA ALA A 23 -50.90 -3.68 0.22
C ALA A 23 -50.99 -4.39 -1.12
N CYS A 24 -51.43 -5.65 -1.11
CA CYS A 24 -51.76 -6.40 -2.32
C CYS A 24 -52.91 -5.70 -3.05
N ASN A 25 -52.60 -4.88 -4.05
CA ASN A 25 -53.59 -4.48 -5.03
C ASN A 25 -53.68 -5.61 -6.07
N LYS A 26 -54.65 -6.50 -5.82
CA LYS A 26 -55.03 -7.60 -6.70
C LYS A 26 -55.60 -7.01 -8.00
N LYS A 27 -54.72 -6.73 -8.96
CA LYS A 27 -55.09 -6.68 -10.37
C LYS A 27 -54.53 -7.93 -11.04
N ALA A 28 -55.46 -8.76 -11.49
CA ALA A 28 -55.19 -9.85 -12.40
C ALA A 28 -54.84 -9.21 -13.75
N ASP A 29 -53.55 -9.00 -13.98
CA ASP A 29 -53.02 -8.75 -15.31
C ASP A 29 -51.90 -9.76 -15.53
N ASP A 30 -52.00 -10.42 -16.67
CA ASP A 30 -51.23 -11.57 -17.15
C ASP A 30 -49.79 -11.61 -16.64
N LYS A 31 -49.58 -12.46 -15.62
CA LYS A 31 -48.25 -12.95 -15.27
C LYS A 31 -47.80 -13.83 -16.44
N LYS A 32 -47.25 -13.18 -17.46
CA LYS A 32 -46.36 -13.81 -18.44
C LYS A 32 -45.30 -14.53 -17.62
N THR A 33 -45.50 -15.83 -17.44
CA THR A 33 -44.47 -16.76 -17.03
C THR A 33 -43.37 -16.56 -18.05
N GLU A 34 -42.39 -15.71 -17.73
CA GLU A 34 -41.09 -15.81 -18.34
C GLU A 34 -40.57 -17.17 -17.90
N GLU A 35 -40.90 -18.19 -18.71
CA GLU A 35 -39.99 -19.30 -18.94
C GLU A 35 -38.67 -18.66 -19.30
N THR A 36 -37.88 -18.39 -18.27
CA THR A 36 -36.45 -18.19 -18.34
C THR A 36 -35.95 -19.53 -18.85
N THR A 37 -36.01 -19.69 -20.17
CA THR A 37 -35.29 -20.74 -20.88
C THR A 37 -33.85 -20.51 -20.48
N THR A 38 -33.42 -21.24 -19.45
CA THR A 38 -32.04 -21.22 -18.94
C THR A 38 -31.19 -21.77 -20.06
N THR A 39 -30.78 -20.87 -20.95
CA THR A 39 -29.94 -21.19 -22.09
C THR A 39 -28.59 -21.61 -21.52
N ILE A 40 -28.37 -22.93 -21.47
CA ILE A 40 -27.10 -23.51 -21.05
C ILE A 40 -25.99 -22.88 -21.88
N LYS A 41 -25.07 -22.17 -21.22
CA LYS A 41 -23.97 -21.48 -21.89
C LYS A 41 -22.86 -22.48 -22.21
N ASP A 42 -22.19 -22.30 -23.33
CA ASP A 42 -21.12 -23.21 -23.74
C ASP A 42 -19.75 -22.58 -23.48
N LEU A 43 -18.94 -23.22 -22.64
CA LEU A 43 -17.59 -22.76 -22.28
C LEU A 43 -16.68 -22.66 -23.52
N SER A 44 -16.91 -23.49 -24.54
CA SER A 44 -16.12 -23.48 -25.78
C SER A 44 -16.31 -22.22 -26.63
N THR A 45 -17.30 -21.38 -26.31
CA THR A 45 -17.50 -20.08 -26.96
C THR A 45 -16.51 -19.02 -26.49
N LEU A 46 -15.83 -19.25 -25.36
CA LEU A 46 -14.75 -18.39 -24.88
C LEU A 46 -13.51 -18.59 -25.74
N SER A 47 -12.96 -17.49 -26.26
CA SER A 47 -11.80 -17.52 -27.17
C SER A 47 -11.01 -16.21 -27.11
N GLY A 48 -9.78 -16.24 -27.64
CA GLY A 48 -8.89 -15.09 -27.69
C GLY A 48 -8.58 -14.53 -26.31
N ASP A 49 -8.66 -13.20 -26.17
CA ASP A 49 -8.33 -12.49 -24.93
C ASP A 49 -9.21 -12.88 -23.74
N LYS A 50 -10.39 -13.46 -23.98
CA LYS A 50 -11.29 -13.93 -22.93
C LYS A 50 -10.73 -15.12 -22.15
N LEU A 51 -9.75 -15.82 -22.72
CA LEU A 51 -9.05 -16.94 -22.11
C LEU A 51 -7.82 -16.51 -21.30
N ASN A 52 -7.37 -15.25 -21.45
CA ASN A 52 -6.25 -14.72 -20.71
C ASN A 52 -6.75 -14.20 -19.36
N ILE A 53 -6.26 -14.77 -18.26
CA ILE A 53 -6.57 -14.33 -16.91
C ILE A 53 -5.30 -14.08 -16.11
N THR A 54 -5.39 -13.17 -15.16
CA THR A 54 -4.29 -12.80 -14.27
C THR A 54 -4.73 -13.04 -12.83
N PRO A 55 -4.46 -14.23 -12.25
CA PRO A 55 -4.75 -14.52 -10.86
C PRO A 55 -4.05 -13.55 -9.90
N GLU A 56 -4.60 -13.39 -8.69
CA GLU A 56 -4.00 -12.54 -7.64
C GLU A 56 -2.67 -13.09 -7.14
N ASP A 57 -2.55 -14.41 -7.09
CA ASP A 57 -1.36 -15.16 -6.71
C ASP A 57 -1.22 -16.41 -7.60
N ASP A 58 -0.06 -17.03 -7.61
CA ASP A 58 0.32 -18.14 -8.48
C ASP A 58 -0.15 -19.54 -7.99
N THR A 59 -1.09 -19.56 -7.06
CA THR A 59 -1.68 -20.78 -6.49
C THR A 59 -2.88 -21.27 -7.30
N GLN A 60 -3.16 -22.58 -7.22
CA GLN A 60 -4.30 -23.18 -7.92
C GLN A 60 -5.64 -22.56 -7.50
N ASP A 61 -5.87 -22.36 -6.19
CA ASP A 61 -7.12 -21.81 -5.69
C ASP A 61 -7.39 -20.41 -6.25
N LYS A 62 -6.36 -19.55 -6.32
CA LYS A 62 -6.47 -18.21 -6.91
C LYS A 62 -6.68 -18.24 -8.42
N ALA A 63 -6.10 -19.20 -9.13
CA ALA A 63 -6.39 -19.39 -10.55
C ALA A 63 -7.85 -19.81 -10.76
N GLU A 64 -8.38 -20.73 -9.96
CA GLU A 64 -9.78 -21.16 -10.05
C GLU A 64 -10.77 -20.03 -9.74
N GLU A 65 -10.51 -19.23 -8.69
CA GLU A 65 -11.30 -18.02 -8.37
C GLU A 65 -11.34 -17.05 -9.57
N ALA A 66 -10.18 -16.79 -10.18
CA ALA A 66 -10.07 -15.90 -11.35
C ALA A 66 -10.82 -16.45 -12.57
N VAL A 67 -10.77 -17.78 -12.81
CA VAL A 67 -11.54 -18.42 -13.87
C VAL A 67 -13.05 -18.28 -13.64
N ILE A 68 -13.54 -18.55 -12.42
CA ILE A 68 -14.97 -18.44 -12.10
C ILE A 68 -15.44 -17.00 -12.32
N ALA A 69 -14.66 -16.01 -11.87
CA ALA A 69 -14.95 -14.60 -12.09
C ALA A 69 -15.00 -14.26 -13.59
N GLN A 70 -14.07 -14.81 -14.39
CA GLN A 70 -14.03 -14.60 -15.84
C GLN A 70 -15.22 -15.25 -16.55
N ILE A 71 -15.64 -16.47 -16.15
CA ILE A 71 -16.85 -17.13 -16.67
C ILE A 71 -18.10 -16.29 -16.35
N LYS A 72 -18.21 -15.80 -15.11
CA LYS A 72 -19.33 -14.94 -14.69
C LYS A 72 -19.38 -13.64 -15.50
N LYS A 73 -18.24 -13.02 -15.73
CA LYS A 73 -18.11 -11.80 -16.53
C LYS A 73 -18.50 -12.02 -18.00
N GLU A 74 -17.99 -13.07 -18.63
CA GLU A 74 -18.16 -13.28 -20.08
C GLU A 74 -19.47 -13.96 -20.46
N LEU A 75 -20.00 -14.86 -19.61
CA LEU A 75 -21.21 -15.63 -19.89
C LEU A 75 -22.42 -15.20 -19.07
N GLY A 76 -22.24 -14.35 -18.06
CA GLY A 76 -23.32 -13.84 -17.20
C GLY A 76 -23.92 -14.89 -16.26
N VAL A 77 -23.22 -16.00 -16.00
CA VAL A 77 -23.67 -17.11 -15.14
C VAL A 77 -22.73 -17.30 -13.96
N ASP A 78 -23.29 -17.53 -12.77
CA ASP A 78 -22.52 -17.76 -11.55
C ASP A 78 -22.32 -19.27 -11.35
N VAL A 79 -21.14 -19.78 -11.70
CA VAL A 79 -20.83 -21.22 -11.63
C VAL A 79 -20.17 -21.58 -10.30
N VAL A 80 -20.54 -22.73 -9.74
CA VAL A 80 -19.97 -23.24 -8.49
C VAL A 80 -19.00 -24.40 -8.76
N LYS A 81 -17.81 -24.36 -8.16
CA LYS A 81 -16.83 -25.47 -8.22
C LYS A 81 -17.45 -26.79 -7.75
N ALA A 82 -17.12 -27.88 -8.42
CA ALA A 82 -17.63 -29.25 -8.23
C ALA A 82 -19.13 -29.47 -8.53
N THR A 83 -19.97 -28.43 -8.48
CA THR A 83 -21.39 -28.51 -8.85
C THR A 83 -21.61 -28.25 -10.33
N ASP A 84 -21.01 -27.18 -10.86
CA ASP A 84 -21.18 -26.73 -12.24
C ASP A 84 -19.94 -26.94 -13.11
N VAL A 85 -18.76 -26.83 -12.51
CA VAL A 85 -17.48 -26.94 -13.20
C VAL A 85 -16.46 -27.72 -12.37
N THR A 86 -15.54 -28.39 -13.05
CA THR A 86 -14.36 -29.06 -12.49
C THR A 86 -13.11 -28.53 -13.14
N PHE A 87 -12.01 -28.51 -12.39
CA PHE A 87 -10.73 -27.97 -12.82
C PHE A 87 -9.68 -29.08 -12.91
N ASP A 88 -8.89 -29.07 -13.98
CA ASP A 88 -7.81 -30.02 -14.23
C ASP A 88 -6.60 -29.34 -14.90
N GLY A 89 -5.47 -30.04 -14.93
CA GLY A 89 -4.29 -29.62 -15.69
C GLY A 89 -3.69 -28.26 -15.30
N PHE A 90 -3.81 -27.87 -14.03
CA PHE A 90 -3.21 -26.64 -13.53
C PHE A 90 -1.69 -26.63 -13.73
N LYS A 91 -1.22 -25.57 -14.38
CA LYS A 91 0.19 -25.22 -14.56
C LYS A 91 0.35 -23.77 -14.15
N LYS A 92 1.19 -23.53 -13.15
CA LYS A 92 1.54 -22.20 -12.68
C LYS A 92 2.20 -21.38 -13.79
N ALA A 93 1.92 -20.07 -13.82
CA ALA A 93 2.63 -19.12 -14.65
C ALA A 93 3.99 -18.79 -14.02
N GLU A 94 5.06 -18.76 -14.82
CA GLU A 94 6.38 -18.31 -14.42
C GLU A 94 6.73 -16.99 -15.10
N LYS A 95 7.89 -16.39 -14.78
CA LYS A 95 8.29 -15.07 -15.29
C LYS A 95 8.24 -14.94 -16.81
N GLU A 96 8.60 -16.02 -17.51
CA GLU A 96 8.75 -16.03 -18.96
C GLU A 96 7.78 -17.01 -19.64
N THR A 97 6.96 -17.73 -18.87
CA THR A 97 6.09 -18.79 -19.38
C THR A 97 4.68 -18.63 -18.82
N ASP A 98 3.71 -18.61 -19.73
CA ASP A 98 2.32 -18.62 -19.35
C ASP A 98 1.95 -19.94 -18.66
N GLY A 99 1.10 -19.85 -17.66
CA GLY A 99 0.46 -21.01 -17.05
C GLY A 99 -0.81 -21.41 -17.80
N SER A 100 -1.46 -22.46 -17.33
CA SER A 100 -2.73 -22.92 -17.88
C SER A 100 -3.61 -23.58 -16.83
N ILE A 101 -4.92 -23.48 -16.99
CA ILE A 101 -5.86 -24.29 -16.22
C ILE A 101 -7.03 -24.71 -17.12
N LYS A 102 -7.37 -25.99 -17.12
CA LYS A 102 -8.48 -26.52 -17.90
C LYS A 102 -9.73 -26.61 -17.02
N VAL A 103 -10.86 -26.30 -17.65
CA VAL A 103 -12.17 -26.23 -17.02
C VAL A 103 -13.11 -27.11 -17.82
N THR A 104 -13.84 -27.96 -17.12
CA THR A 104 -14.84 -28.85 -17.73
C THR A 104 -16.15 -28.69 -16.99
N ALA A 105 -17.23 -28.41 -17.72
CA ALA A 105 -18.56 -28.38 -17.14
C ALA A 105 -18.93 -29.75 -16.54
N ALA A 106 -19.47 -29.76 -15.33
CA ALA A 106 -19.99 -30.97 -14.71
C ALA A 106 -21.16 -31.50 -15.52
N SER A 107 -21.28 -32.82 -15.64
CA SER A 107 -22.39 -33.47 -16.38
C SER A 107 -23.77 -33.15 -15.80
N THR A 108 -23.83 -32.73 -14.53
CA THR A 108 -25.03 -32.33 -13.81
C THR A 108 -25.32 -30.82 -13.88
N SER A 109 -24.44 -30.01 -14.47
CA SER A 109 -24.64 -28.56 -14.54
C SER A 109 -25.83 -28.21 -15.44
N LYS A 110 -26.64 -27.26 -14.98
CA LYS A 110 -27.73 -26.64 -15.75
C LYS A 110 -27.36 -25.26 -16.29
N LEU A 111 -26.16 -24.77 -15.95
CA LEU A 111 -25.71 -23.42 -16.27
C LEU A 111 -24.74 -23.43 -17.46
N VAL A 112 -23.82 -24.41 -17.48
CA VAL A 112 -22.75 -24.47 -18.47
C VAL A 112 -22.56 -25.87 -19.06
N LYS A 113 -21.98 -25.93 -20.26
CA LYS A 113 -21.54 -27.17 -20.93
C LYS A 113 -20.18 -26.95 -21.61
N GLY A 114 -19.55 -28.04 -22.05
CA GLY A 114 -18.30 -27.99 -22.81
C GLY A 114 -17.04 -27.94 -21.93
N THR A 115 -15.91 -27.69 -22.57
CA THR A 115 -14.59 -27.59 -21.93
C THR A 115 -13.78 -26.49 -22.59
N VAL A 116 -12.93 -25.83 -21.81
CA VAL A 116 -12.04 -24.77 -22.27
C VAL A 116 -10.79 -24.71 -21.39
N THR A 117 -9.67 -24.26 -21.96
CA THR A 117 -8.42 -24.05 -21.23
C THR A 117 -8.12 -22.56 -21.17
N PHE A 118 -7.96 -22.02 -19.96
CA PHE A 118 -7.52 -20.65 -19.73
C PHE A 118 -6.00 -20.57 -19.69
N VAL A 119 -5.48 -19.44 -20.14
CA VAL A 119 -4.06 -19.08 -20.08
C VAL A 119 -3.87 -18.19 -18.86
N LEU A 120 -3.00 -18.62 -17.94
CA LEU A 120 -2.65 -17.86 -16.75
C LEU A 120 -1.48 -16.94 -17.10
N LYS A 121 -1.74 -15.64 -17.12
CA LYS A 121 -0.69 -14.64 -17.24
C LYS A 121 -0.15 -14.35 -15.86
N GLN A 122 1.17 -14.19 -15.76
CA GLN A 122 1.76 -13.67 -14.54
C GLN A 122 1.17 -12.29 -14.28
N LYS A 123 0.77 -12.01 -13.03
CA LYS A 123 0.55 -10.64 -12.61
C LYS A 123 1.89 -9.95 -12.79
N ALA A 124 2.00 -9.06 -13.78
CA ALA A 124 3.16 -8.19 -13.90
C ALA A 124 3.37 -7.63 -12.49
N ALA A 125 4.56 -7.86 -11.92
CA ALA A 125 4.88 -7.32 -10.61
C ALA A 125 4.47 -5.85 -10.69
N GLU A 126 3.48 -5.45 -9.89
CA GLU A 126 3.15 -4.03 -9.79
C GLU A 126 4.50 -3.36 -9.53
N PRO A 127 4.91 -2.39 -10.36
CA PRO A 127 6.19 -1.73 -10.16
C PRO A 127 6.15 -1.29 -8.70
N GLU A 128 7.03 -1.85 -7.85
CA GLU A 128 7.06 -1.45 -6.44
C GLU A 128 7.14 0.07 -6.50
N GLU A 129 6.07 0.75 -6.08
CA GLU A 129 6.02 2.20 -6.15
C GLU A 129 7.28 2.66 -5.45
N ALA A 130 8.16 3.34 -6.19
CA ALA A 130 9.50 3.66 -5.71
C ALA A 130 9.33 4.31 -4.33
N LYS A 131 9.68 3.56 -3.28
CA LYS A 131 9.35 3.96 -1.92
C LYS A 131 10.01 5.31 -1.69
N LYS A 132 9.21 6.34 -1.39
CA LYS A 132 9.72 7.69 -1.17
C LYS A 132 10.81 7.64 -0.09
N PRO A 133 11.94 8.34 -0.26
CA PRO A 133 12.95 8.38 0.77
C PRO A 133 12.40 9.02 2.04
N VAL A 134 12.78 8.49 3.20
CA VAL A 134 12.37 9.02 4.51
C VAL A 134 13.61 9.39 5.31
N ILE A 135 13.66 10.63 5.79
CA ILE A 135 14.76 11.15 6.59
C ILE A 135 14.41 11.02 8.07
N THR A 136 15.35 10.54 8.87
CA THR A 136 15.31 10.65 10.34
C THR A 136 16.66 11.15 10.86
N LEU A 137 16.64 11.80 12.02
CA LEU A 137 17.84 12.36 12.65
C LEU A 137 18.11 11.65 13.97
N GLU A 138 19.38 11.43 14.28
CA GLU A 138 19.83 10.82 15.53
C GLU A 138 21.00 11.63 16.12
N ALA A 139 20.95 11.90 17.43
CA ALA A 139 22.08 12.47 18.19
C ALA A 139 21.96 12.08 19.67
N LYS A 140 23.09 12.14 20.42
CA LYS A 140 23.18 11.69 21.82
C LYS A 140 22.18 12.36 22.79
N SER A 141 21.69 13.55 22.45
CA SER A 141 20.75 14.33 23.27
C SER A 141 19.54 14.84 22.47
N LEU A 142 19.16 14.12 21.40
CA LEU A 142 18.00 14.47 20.59
C LEU A 142 16.71 13.98 21.26
N SER A 143 15.78 14.88 21.52
CA SER A 143 14.45 14.55 22.03
C SER A 143 13.38 15.36 21.28
N GLU A 144 12.41 14.69 20.67
CA GLU A 144 11.27 15.34 19.98
C GLU A 144 11.69 16.41 18.95
N GLY A 145 12.80 16.18 18.24
CA GLY A 145 13.32 17.13 17.25
C GLY A 145 14.01 18.36 17.85
N ALA A 146 14.26 18.38 19.17
CA ALA A 146 15.06 19.38 19.85
C ALA A 146 16.42 18.80 20.29
N LEU A 147 17.48 19.59 20.13
CA LEU A 147 18.85 19.24 20.49
C LEU A 147 19.50 20.36 21.31
N ASP A 148 19.90 20.04 22.53
CA ASP A 148 20.67 20.93 23.37
C ASP A 148 22.17 20.66 23.19
N ILE A 149 22.93 21.70 22.83
CA ILE A 149 24.38 21.65 22.68
C ILE A 149 25.08 22.59 23.67
N LYS A 150 26.40 22.40 23.84
CA LYS A 150 27.20 23.29 24.67
C LYS A 150 27.63 24.53 23.87
N ALA A 151 27.48 25.70 24.46
CA ALA A 151 28.01 26.97 23.98
C ALA A 151 29.53 27.02 24.26
N ASP A 152 30.29 26.24 23.51
CA ASP A 152 31.74 26.16 23.61
C ASP A 152 32.33 26.08 22.21
N ASN A 153 33.14 27.07 21.86
CA ASN A 153 33.82 27.18 20.57
C ASN A 153 34.81 26.03 20.28
N SER A 154 35.01 25.08 21.19
CA SER A 154 35.82 23.89 20.97
C SER A 154 35.01 22.59 20.81
N THR A 155 33.75 22.57 21.25
CA THR A 155 32.95 21.34 21.26
C THR A 155 32.13 21.19 19.97
N LEU A 156 32.31 20.06 19.29
CA LEU A 156 31.49 19.66 18.14
C LEU A 156 30.42 18.66 18.56
N THR A 157 29.17 18.89 18.17
CA THR A 157 28.09 17.92 18.33
C THR A 157 27.80 17.25 16.99
N THR A 158 27.99 15.94 16.91
CA THR A 158 27.67 15.16 15.70
C THR A 158 26.19 14.80 15.66
N VAL A 159 25.57 15.03 14.50
CA VAL A 159 24.21 14.59 14.18
C VAL A 159 24.28 13.59 13.04
N THR A 160 23.62 12.44 13.21
CA THR A 160 23.50 11.39 12.19
C THR A 160 22.18 11.57 11.44
N ILE A 161 22.25 11.51 10.10
CA ILE A 161 21.09 11.51 9.21
C ILE A 161 20.90 10.08 8.71
N LYS A 162 19.73 9.51 8.96
CA LYS A 162 19.31 8.20 8.45
C LYS A 162 18.34 8.41 7.28
N VAL A 163 18.59 7.73 6.17
CA VAL A 163 17.75 7.81 4.96
C VAL A 163 17.26 6.41 4.61
N ALA A 164 15.97 6.15 4.84
CA ALA A 164 15.34 4.94 4.34
C ALA A 164 14.99 5.11 2.85
N ASN A 165 15.15 4.06 2.06
CA ASN A 165 14.94 4.06 0.60
C ASN A 165 15.76 5.16 -0.13
N PRO A 166 17.10 5.19 0.00
CA PRO A 166 17.91 6.23 -0.60
C PRO A 166 17.85 6.19 -2.14
N VAL A 167 17.95 7.38 -2.74
CA VAL A 167 18.11 7.53 -4.20
C VAL A 167 19.60 7.48 -4.52
N SER A 168 19.98 6.67 -5.51
CA SER A 168 21.36 6.59 -5.98
C SER A 168 21.90 7.97 -6.35
N GLU A 169 23.17 8.22 -6.02
CA GLU A 169 23.88 9.48 -6.36
C GLU A 169 23.33 10.75 -5.68
N LYS A 170 22.41 10.63 -4.72
CA LYS A 170 21.91 11.75 -3.92
C LYS A 170 22.45 11.71 -2.48
N SER A 171 22.74 12.89 -1.96
CA SER A 171 23.17 13.13 -0.58
C SER A 171 22.29 14.19 0.07
N PRO A 172 22.06 14.12 1.39
CA PRO A 172 21.28 15.13 2.09
C PRO A 172 22.03 16.47 2.19
N LYS A 173 21.28 17.54 2.43
CA LYS A 173 21.80 18.89 2.69
C LYS A 173 21.27 19.39 4.02
N ALA A 174 22.14 19.96 4.84
CA ALA A 174 21.79 20.62 6.10
C ALA A 174 21.98 22.14 5.97
N THR A 175 20.97 22.93 6.33
CA THR A 175 20.99 24.40 6.22
C THR A 175 20.37 25.05 7.45
N LEU A 176 20.81 26.26 7.78
CA LEU A 176 20.17 27.08 8.82
C LEU A 176 18.86 27.70 8.31
N GLY A 177 17.91 27.91 9.20
CA GLY A 177 16.62 28.54 8.89
C GLY A 177 16.70 30.05 8.66
N SER A 178 17.73 30.74 9.17
CA SER A 178 17.96 32.17 8.98
C SER A 178 19.44 32.50 8.80
N GLU A 179 19.73 33.52 7.98
CA GLU A 179 21.08 34.08 7.81
C GLU A 179 21.63 34.68 9.10
N THR A 180 20.77 35.27 9.94
CA THR A 180 21.17 35.83 11.24
C THR A 180 21.66 34.77 12.22
N ASP A 181 21.30 33.51 12.01
CA ASP A 181 21.67 32.42 12.91
C ASP A 181 23.09 31.92 12.66
N LYS A 182 23.69 32.26 11.50
CA LYS A 182 25.09 31.91 11.16
C LYS A 182 26.10 32.47 12.16
N THR A 183 25.77 33.56 12.85
CA THR A 183 26.65 34.13 13.88
C THR A 183 26.62 33.32 15.18
N LYS A 184 25.60 32.47 15.38
CA LYS A 184 25.32 31.72 16.61
C LYS A 184 25.64 30.24 16.50
N LEU A 185 25.43 29.67 15.31
CA LEU A 185 25.54 28.25 15.04
C LEU A 185 26.25 28.03 13.70
N VAL A 186 27.30 27.21 13.71
CA VAL A 186 28.01 26.77 12.51
C VAL A 186 27.63 25.32 12.23
N ILE A 187 27.24 25.05 10.98
CA ILE A 187 26.97 23.70 10.47
C ILE A 187 28.21 23.25 9.67
N GLY A 188 28.77 22.10 10.04
CA GLY A 188 29.82 21.44 9.28
C GLY A 188 29.27 20.74 8.02
N GLU A 189 30.16 20.34 7.12
CA GLU A 189 29.77 19.63 5.91
C GLU A 189 29.08 18.29 6.22
N VAL A 190 28.12 17.91 5.37
CA VAL A 190 27.50 16.58 5.41
C VAL A 190 28.47 15.57 4.81
N THR A 191 28.88 14.58 5.59
CA THR A 191 29.79 13.51 5.19
C THR A 191 29.05 12.17 5.03
N GLY A 192 29.38 11.42 3.98
CA GLY A 192 28.82 10.11 3.64
C GLY A 192 28.89 9.88 2.14
N LYS A 193 28.79 8.63 1.66
CA LYS A 193 28.74 8.38 0.21
C LYS A 193 27.32 8.56 -0.29
N ALA A 194 27.16 9.12 -1.48
CA ALA A 194 25.85 9.30 -2.09
C ALA A 194 25.11 7.96 -2.25
N GLY A 195 23.80 7.96 -2.03
CA GLY A 195 22.97 6.76 -2.05
C GLY A 195 23.11 5.82 -0.84
N GLN A 196 23.84 6.21 0.22
CA GLN A 196 23.88 5.44 1.46
C GLN A 196 22.70 5.76 2.39
N GLU A 197 22.47 4.88 3.36
CA GLU A 197 21.42 5.02 4.37
C GLU A 197 21.83 5.89 5.57
N SER A 198 23.10 6.29 5.66
CA SER A 198 23.64 6.99 6.83
C SER A 198 24.65 8.08 6.44
N TYR A 199 24.43 9.28 6.93
CA TYR A 199 25.32 10.44 6.79
C TYR A 199 25.53 11.09 8.15
N THR A 200 26.52 11.96 8.27
CA THR A 200 26.76 12.75 9.48
C THR A 200 27.09 14.19 9.14
N PHE A 201 26.74 15.11 10.02
CA PHE A 201 27.26 16.48 10.01
C PHE A 201 27.52 16.93 11.45
N THR A 202 28.24 18.04 11.61
CA THR A 202 28.57 18.59 12.93
C THR A 202 27.91 19.94 13.15
N LEU A 203 27.61 20.23 14.42
CA LEU A 203 27.10 21.50 14.89
C LEU A 203 28.04 22.09 15.92
N LYS A 204 28.28 23.41 15.83
CA LYS A 204 29.12 24.17 16.74
C LYS A 204 28.43 25.47 17.12
N ALA A 205 28.09 25.63 18.40
CA ALA A 205 27.60 26.91 18.91
C ALA A 205 28.78 27.87 19.16
N THR A 206 28.64 29.12 18.73
CA THR A 206 29.65 30.17 18.92
C THR A 206 29.42 30.97 20.20
N GLU A 207 28.17 31.03 20.65
CA GLU A 207 27.71 31.71 21.87
C GLU A 207 26.49 30.98 22.48
N GLN A 208 26.11 31.37 23.68
CA GLN A 208 24.89 30.90 24.33
C GLN A 208 23.66 31.53 23.68
N PHE A 209 22.61 30.74 23.46
CA PHE A 209 21.32 31.26 22.99
C PHE A 209 20.13 30.49 23.57
N THR A 210 19.14 31.25 24.04
CA THR A 210 17.90 30.72 24.65
C THR A 210 16.80 30.47 23.63
N ASN A 211 16.78 31.25 22.54
CA ASN A 211 15.87 31.03 21.42
C ASN A 211 16.46 29.94 20.53
N PHE A 212 15.65 28.98 20.10
CA PHE A 212 16.15 27.90 19.25
C PHE A 212 16.59 28.43 17.87
N VAL A 213 17.65 27.83 17.34
CA VAL A 213 18.07 27.96 15.94
C VAL A 213 17.56 26.75 15.17
N SER A 214 16.89 26.96 14.04
CA SER A 214 16.38 25.88 13.21
C SER A 214 17.44 25.39 12.22
N VAL A 215 17.67 24.08 12.18
CA VAL A 215 18.49 23.41 11.16
C VAL A 215 17.58 22.51 10.34
N THR A 216 17.48 22.74 9.04
CA THR A 216 16.67 21.93 8.12
C THR A 216 17.57 20.96 7.37
N VAL A 217 17.21 19.68 7.41
CA VAL A 217 17.83 18.61 6.62
C VAL A 217 16.89 18.23 5.49
N SER A 218 17.38 18.30 4.25
CA SER A 218 16.64 17.99 3.03
C SER A 218 17.31 16.86 2.27
N TYR A 219 16.50 16.06 1.55
CA TYR A 219 16.93 14.98 0.68
C TYR A 219 15.98 14.91 -0.53
N ASP A 220 16.51 14.52 -1.68
CA ASP A 220 15.74 14.53 -2.94
C ASP A 220 14.53 13.59 -2.85
N ASN A 221 13.34 14.09 -3.21
CA ASN A 221 12.05 13.39 -3.11
C ASN A 221 11.64 12.95 -1.69
N ALA A 222 12.27 13.49 -0.65
CA ALA A 222 11.88 13.26 0.74
C ALA A 222 11.25 14.52 1.36
N GLU A 223 10.41 14.32 2.37
CA GLU A 223 10.02 15.43 3.25
C GLU A 223 11.23 15.91 4.06
N SER A 224 11.39 17.22 4.18
CA SER A 224 12.49 17.81 4.95
C SER A 224 12.21 17.70 6.45
N VAL A 225 13.27 17.50 7.24
CA VAL A 225 13.19 17.41 8.71
C VAL A 225 13.85 18.62 9.33
N THR A 226 13.18 19.25 10.30
CA THR A 226 13.73 20.41 11.02
C THR A 226 14.14 20.02 12.44
N LEU A 227 15.38 20.35 12.78
CA LEU A 227 15.98 20.21 14.10
C LEU A 227 16.01 21.57 14.80
N LYS A 228 15.47 21.66 16.02
CA LYS A 228 15.53 22.86 16.86
C LYS A 228 16.73 22.76 17.79
N VAL A 229 17.71 23.64 17.64
CA VAL A 229 18.95 23.61 18.42
C VAL A 229 18.91 24.71 19.48
N THR A 230 19.29 24.41 20.72
CA THR A 230 19.61 25.43 21.74
C THR A 230 21.04 25.26 22.26
N ALA A 231 21.65 26.33 22.74
CA ALA A 231 23.00 26.26 23.29
C ALA A 231 23.07 26.87 24.70
N LYS A 232 23.63 26.09 25.64
CA LYS A 232 23.79 26.46 27.05
C LYS A 232 25.28 26.46 27.42
N ASN A 233 25.68 27.32 28.35
CA ASN A 233 27.03 27.26 28.92
C ASN A 233 27.25 25.90 29.62
N ALA A 234 28.48 25.40 29.54
CA ALA A 234 28.88 24.12 30.10
C ALA A 234 28.80 24.07 31.63
#